data_AF-A0AAP6ZXP4-F1
#
_entry.id   AF-A0AAP6ZXP4-F1
#
_cell.length_a   1.000
_cell.length_b   1.000
_cell.length_c   1.000
_cell.angle_alpha   90.00
_cell.angle_beta   90.00
_cell.angle_gamma   90.00
#
_symmetry.space_group_name_H-M   'P 1'
#
loop_
_entity.id
_entity.type
_entity.pdbx_description
1 polymer ?
#
loop_
_entity_poly.entity_id
_entity_poly.type
_entity_poly.pdbx_seq_one_letter_code
_entity_poly.pdbx_strand_id
1 'polypeptide(L)'
;MEQLHLWKNGKLMIPVLNNEEYQALHRIANLITADMINLFEGYRSMLVQAYHASPFATETSFEEYFIWYYHFLYSYVTDQFIELNVIQLPSSNGLAHFILLEP
;
A
#
# COMPACT_ATOMS: atom_id res chain seq x y z
N MET A 1 -9.81 -13.76 -2.10
CA MET A 1 -10.46 -13.89 -0.77
C MET A 1 -9.56 -14.53 0.27
N GLU A 2 -8.73 -15.51 -0.06
CA GLU A 2 -7.77 -16.13 0.89
C GLU A 2 -6.65 -15.17 1.36
N GLN A 3 -6.25 -14.19 0.54
CA GLN A 3 -5.16 -13.25 0.88
C GLN A 3 -5.49 -12.26 2.02
N LEU A 4 -6.76 -12.08 2.40
CA LEU A 4 -7.14 -11.10 3.43
C LEU A 4 -7.27 -11.70 4.85
N HIS A 5 -7.09 -13.02 5.02
CA HIS A 5 -7.21 -13.71 6.31
C HIS A 5 -8.51 -13.41 7.10
N LEU A 6 -9.58 -12.99 6.41
CA LEU A 6 -10.87 -12.64 7.01
C LEU A 6 -11.66 -13.86 7.50
N TRP A 7 -11.09 -15.05 7.41
CA TRP A 7 -11.72 -16.31 7.81
C TRP A 7 -10.72 -17.13 8.64
N LYS A 8 -11.08 -17.43 9.89
CA LYS A 8 -10.26 -18.23 10.81
C LYS A 8 -11.15 -19.14 11.65
N ASN A 9 -10.81 -20.44 11.71
CA ASN A 9 -11.56 -21.46 12.48
C ASN A 9 -13.08 -21.49 12.20
N GLY A 10 -13.48 -21.34 10.93
CA GLY A 10 -14.90 -21.34 10.53
C GLY A 10 -15.68 -20.08 10.90
N LYS A 11 -15.00 -19.00 11.31
CA LYS A 11 -15.61 -17.71 11.62
C LYS A 11 -15.03 -16.60 10.75
N LEU A 12 -15.91 -15.69 10.33
CA LEU A 12 -15.55 -14.44 9.70
C LEU A 12 -14.89 -13.53 10.74
N MET A 13 -13.60 -13.27 10.55
CA MET A 13 -12.80 -12.34 11.33
C MET A 13 -12.84 -10.99 10.61
N ILE A 14 -13.81 -10.15 10.98
CA ILE A 14 -13.83 -8.76 10.54
C ILE A 14 -12.90 -7.99 11.48
N PRO A 15 -11.78 -7.41 11.01
CA PRO A 15 -10.98 -6.53 11.84
C PRO A 15 -11.84 -5.30 12.20
N VAL A 16 -12.18 -5.19 13.48
CA VAL A 16 -12.86 -4.02 14.03
C VAL A 16 -11.79 -3.18 14.72
N LEU A 17 -11.48 -2.04 14.12
CA LEU A 17 -10.57 -1.07 14.70
C LEU A 17 -11.21 -0.49 15.95
N ASN A 18 -10.52 -0.57 17.08
CA ASN A 18 -10.88 0.22 18.24
C ASN A 18 -10.54 1.71 18.00
N ASN A 19 -11.02 2.59 18.87
CA ASN A 19 -10.84 4.04 18.67
C ASN A 19 -9.34 4.44 18.67
N GLU A 20 -8.50 3.79 19.47
CA GLU A 20 -7.07 4.09 19.50
C GLU A 20 -6.36 3.68 18.22
N GLU A 21 -6.69 2.50 17.69
CA GLU A 21 -6.19 1.98 16.41
C GLU A 21 -6.64 2.85 15.23
N TYR A 22 -7.91 3.28 15.24
CA TYR A 22 -8.45 4.20 14.24
C TYR A 22 -7.70 5.54 14.26
N GLN A 23 -7.48 6.11 15.43
CA GLN A 23 -6.73 7.35 15.58
C GLN A 23 -5.24 7.18 15.20
N ALA A 24 -4.65 6.00 15.46
CA ALA A 24 -3.29 5.68 15.03
C ALA A 24 -3.18 5.63 13.50
N LEU A 25 -4.11 4.96 12.82
CA LEU A 25 -4.19 4.94 11.36
C LEU A 25 -4.36 6.36 10.79
N HIS A 26 -5.21 7.19 11.42
CA HIS A 26 -5.39 8.56 10.98
C HIS A 26 -4.11 9.40 11.11
N ARG A 27 -3.35 9.24 12.20
CA ARG A 27 -2.05 9.90 12.37
C ARG A 27 -1.02 9.43 11.35
N ILE A 28 -0.92 8.13 11.09
CA ILE A 28 -0.01 7.56 10.09
C ILE A 28 -0.37 8.08 8.70
N ALA A 29 -1.66 8.07 8.35
CA ALA A 29 -2.14 8.60 7.10
C ALA A 29 -1.75 10.08 6.94
N ASN A 30 -1.95 10.91 7.96
CA ASN A 30 -1.60 12.34 7.93
C ASN A 30 -0.08 12.61 7.87
N LEU A 31 0.74 11.73 8.46
CA LEU A 31 2.21 11.87 8.43
C LEU A 31 2.78 11.51 7.04
N ILE A 32 2.26 10.44 6.43
CA ILE A 32 2.80 9.88 5.19
C ILE A 32 2.20 10.59 3.95
N THR A 33 1.00 11.16 4.06
CA THR A 33 0.30 11.73 2.89
C THR A 33 1.01 12.92 2.29
N ALA A 34 1.49 13.89 3.07
CA ALA A 34 2.01 15.13 2.48
C ALA A 34 3.24 14.88 1.59
N ASP A 35 4.22 14.13 2.08
CA ASP A 35 5.45 13.84 1.33
C ASP A 35 5.19 12.91 0.14
N MET A 36 4.33 11.90 0.31
CA MET A 36 3.94 11.03 -0.81
C MET A 36 3.14 11.77 -1.87
N ILE A 37 2.20 12.63 -1.48
CA ILE A 37 1.44 13.47 -2.42
C ILE A 37 2.42 14.38 -3.16
N ASN A 38 3.30 15.09 -2.46
CA ASN A 38 4.29 15.96 -3.10
C ASN A 38 5.19 15.20 -4.07
N LEU A 39 5.62 13.98 -3.71
CA LEU A 39 6.38 13.10 -4.58
C LEU A 39 5.58 12.77 -5.86
N PHE A 40 4.36 12.27 -5.71
CA PHE A 40 3.54 11.88 -6.87
C PHE A 40 3.13 13.07 -7.74
N GLU A 41 2.86 14.23 -7.13
CA GLU A 41 2.64 15.48 -7.86
C GLU A 41 3.88 15.89 -8.67
N GLY A 42 5.08 15.76 -8.08
CA GLY A 42 6.35 16.03 -8.77
C GLY A 42 6.57 15.13 -10.00
N TYR A 43 6.06 13.89 -9.96
CA TYR A 43 6.13 12.94 -11.08
C TYR A 43 4.85 12.88 -11.93
N ARG A 44 3.82 13.69 -11.63
CA ARG A 44 2.51 13.60 -12.27
C ARG A 44 2.60 13.65 -13.79
N SER A 45 3.37 14.59 -14.34
CA SER A 45 3.51 14.73 -15.79
C SER A 45 4.07 13.47 -16.45
N MET A 46 5.08 12.85 -15.83
CA MET A 46 5.67 11.60 -16.33
C MET A 46 4.67 10.44 -16.24
N LEU A 47 3.94 10.33 -15.13
CA LEU A 47 2.95 9.28 -14.93
C LEU A 47 1.78 9.40 -15.91
N VAL A 48 1.31 10.62 -16.19
CA VAL A 48 0.27 10.90 -17.18
C VAL A 48 0.76 10.54 -18.59
N GLN A 49 2.01 10.84 -18.94
CA GLN A 49 2.59 10.44 -20.21
C GLN A 49 2.70 8.92 -20.34
N ALA A 50 3.15 8.23 -19.29
CA ALA A 50 3.22 6.77 -19.25
C ALA A 50 1.84 6.13 -19.39
N TYR A 51 0.83 6.69 -18.71
CA TYR A 51 -0.56 6.30 -18.86
C TYR A 51 -1.03 6.44 -20.31
N HIS A 52 -0.86 7.60 -20.94
CA HIS A 52 -1.27 7.83 -22.33
C HIS A 52 -0.53 6.94 -23.35
N ALA A 53 0.71 6.54 -23.04
CA ALA A 53 1.48 5.61 -23.86
C ALA A 53 1.09 4.13 -23.63
N SER A 54 0.32 3.86 -22.56
CA SER A 54 -0.12 2.50 -22.24
C SER A 54 -1.36 2.09 -23.03
N PRO A 55 -1.57 0.78 -23.26
CA PRO A 55 -2.81 0.28 -23.84
C PRO A 55 -4.06 0.59 -23.00
N PHE A 56 -3.90 0.87 -21.71
CA PHE A 56 -5.01 1.11 -20.78
C PHE A 56 -5.62 2.51 -20.90
N ALA A 57 -4.96 3.41 -21.65
CA ALA A 57 -5.42 4.79 -21.85
C ALA A 57 -6.82 4.90 -22.48
N THR A 58 -7.21 3.88 -23.24
CA THR A 58 -8.51 3.83 -23.93
C THR A 58 -9.61 3.18 -23.10
N GLU A 59 -9.26 2.51 -22.00
CA GLU A 59 -10.19 1.66 -21.23
C GLU A 59 -10.43 2.17 -19.80
N THR A 60 -9.52 2.98 -19.28
CA THR A 60 -9.53 3.44 -17.89
C THR A 60 -9.37 4.96 -17.83
N SER A 61 -9.48 5.53 -16.64
CA SER A 61 -9.00 6.88 -16.34
C SER A 61 -7.55 6.85 -15.82
N PHE A 62 -6.88 8.00 -15.81
CA PHE A 62 -5.56 8.11 -15.19
C PHE A 62 -5.60 7.74 -13.70
N GLU A 63 -6.67 8.12 -13.00
CA GLU A 63 -6.86 7.83 -11.58
C GLU A 63 -6.95 6.31 -11.32
N GLU A 64 -7.71 5.58 -12.15
CA GLU A 64 -7.79 4.12 -12.06
C GLU A 64 -6.45 3.46 -12.38
N TYR A 65 -5.77 3.90 -13.45
CA TYR A 65 -4.42 3.45 -13.77
C TYR A 65 -3.43 3.72 -12.62
N PHE A 66 -3.51 4.90 -12.01
CA PHE A 66 -2.61 5.32 -10.94
C PHE A 66 -2.80 4.48 -9.68
N ILE A 67 -4.03 4.07 -9.34
CA ILE A 67 -4.27 3.16 -8.22
C ILE A 67 -3.51 1.84 -8.43
N TRP A 68 -3.55 1.28 -9.63
CA TRP A 68 -2.79 0.05 -9.95
C TRP A 68 -1.28 0.28 -9.95
N TYR A 69 -0.81 1.38 -10.56
CA TYR A 69 0.59 1.77 -10.52
C TYR A 69 1.12 1.90 -9.09
N TYR A 70 0.35 2.56 -8.21
CA TYR A 70 0.68 2.70 -6.80
C TYR A 70 0.80 1.34 -6.11
N HIS A 71 -0.11 0.40 -6.39
CA HIS A 71 -0.02 -0.95 -5.84
C HIS A 71 1.24 -1.69 -6.29
N PHE A 72 1.63 -1.58 -7.57
CA PHE A 72 2.88 -2.18 -8.06
C PHE A 72 4.11 -1.55 -7.42
N LEU A 73 4.14 -0.21 -7.34
CA LEU A 73 5.25 0.52 -6.72
C LEU A 73 5.40 0.13 -5.25
N TYR A 74 4.30 0.10 -4.51
CA TYR A 74 4.27 -0.30 -3.12
C TYR A 74 4.83 -1.73 -2.94
N SER A 75 4.37 -2.69 -3.73
CA SER A 75 4.87 -4.07 -3.66
C SER A 75 6.36 -4.15 -3.97
N TYR A 76 6.80 -3.50 -5.05
CA TYR A 76 8.22 -3.48 -5.43
C TYR A 76 9.11 -2.89 -4.34
N VAL A 77 8.74 -1.72 -3.79
CA VAL A 77 9.51 -1.08 -2.71
C VAL A 77 9.51 -1.93 -1.45
N THR A 78 8.38 -2.58 -1.12
CA THR A 78 8.28 -3.49 0.02
C THR A 78 9.25 -4.67 -0.13
N ASP A 79 9.26 -5.31 -1.30
CA ASP A 79 10.15 -6.44 -1.59
C ASP A 79 11.63 -6.02 -1.49
N GLN A 80 11.98 -4.85 -2.05
CA GLN A 80 13.33 -4.29 -1.93
C GLN A 80 13.73 -4.01 -0.48
N PHE A 81 12.80 -3.49 0.34
CA PHE A 81 13.09 -3.21 1.75
C PHE A 81 13.25 -4.50 2.57
N ILE A 82 12.57 -5.58 2.18
CA ILE A 82 12.79 -6.91 2.77
C ILE A 82 14.18 -7.43 2.40
N GLU A 83 14.56 -7.37 1.12
CA GLU A 83 15.89 -7.79 0.65
C GLU A 83 17.03 -7.03 1.34
N LEU A 84 16.83 -5.73 1.57
CA LEU A 84 17.78 -4.87 2.26
C LEU A 84 17.78 -5.04 3.79
N ASN A 85 16.94 -5.93 4.34
CA ASN A 85 16.74 -6.11 5.78
C ASN A 85 16.37 -4.80 6.51
N VAL A 86 15.60 -3.93 5.85
CA VAL A 86 15.04 -2.70 6.47
C VAL A 86 13.72 -3.01 7.16
N ILE A 87 12.92 -3.91 6.58
CA ILE A 87 11.67 -4.39 7.15
C ILE A 87 11.64 -5.92 7.11
N GLN A 88 10.96 -6.54 8.08
CA GLN A 88 10.68 -7.98 8.04
C GLN A 88 9.19 -8.24 7.95
N LEU A 89 8.85 -9.23 7.13
CA LEU A 89 7.52 -9.84 7.16
C LEU A 89 7.34 -10.56 8.51
N PRO A 90 6.26 -10.29 9.25
CA PRO A 90 5.98 -11.03 10.47
C PRO A 90 5.75 -12.51 10.11
N SER A 91 6.26 -13.40 10.95
CA SER A 91 6.18 -14.86 10.76
C SER A 91 4.78 -15.45 10.96
N SER A 92 3.74 -14.63 11.18
CA SER A 92 2.37 -15.06 11.43
C SER A 92 1.45 -14.80 10.24
N ASN A 93 0.72 -15.86 9.85
CA ASN A 93 -0.29 -15.90 8.79
C ASN A 93 -1.55 -15.07 9.13
N GLY A 94 -1.45 -13.79 9.41
CA GLY A 94 -2.63 -12.96 9.58
C GLY A 94 -2.37 -11.54 10.05
N LEU A 95 -2.78 -10.59 9.19
CA LEU A 95 -2.77 -9.14 9.33
C LEU A 95 -1.37 -8.53 9.24
N ALA A 96 -1.06 -8.02 8.05
CA ALA A 96 0.22 -7.46 7.66
C ALA A 96 0.58 -6.24 8.53
N HIS A 97 1.40 -6.49 9.54
CA HIS A 97 2.11 -5.46 10.31
C HIS A 97 3.60 -5.67 10.05
N PHE A 98 4.22 -4.79 9.27
CA PHE A 98 5.67 -4.84 9.06
C PHE A 98 6.40 -4.46 10.35
N ILE A 99 7.47 -5.18 10.66
CA ILE A 99 8.36 -4.82 11.76
C ILE A 99 9.51 -4.02 11.15
N LEU A 100 9.61 -2.75 11.53
CA LEU A 100 10.79 -1.94 11.26
C LEU A 100 11.95 -2.51 12.06
N LEU A 101 13.04 -2.84 11.39
CA LEU A 101 14.26 -3.23 12.07
C LEU A 101 14.99 -1.97 12.50
N GLU A 102 15.23 -1.83 13.81
CA GLU A 102 16.08 -0.75 14.31
C GLU A 102 17.52 -0.95 13.78
N PRO A 103 18.23 0.15 13.47
CA PRO A 103 19.59 0.11 12.90
C PRO A 103 20.65 -0.48 13.85
#